data_AF-A0A1A9VP37-F1
#
_entry.id   AF-A0A1A9VP37-F1
#
_cell.length_a   1.000
_cell.length_b   1.000
_cell.length_c   1.000
_cell.angle_alpha   90.00
_cell.angle_beta   90.00
_cell.angle_gamma   90.00
#
_symmetry.space_group_name_H-M   'P 1'
#
loop_
_entity.id
_entity.type
_entity.pdbx_description
1 polymer ?
#
loop_
_entity_poly.entity_id
_entity_poly.type
_entity_poly.pdbx_seq_one_letter_code
_entity_poly.pdbx_strand_id
1 'polypeptide(L)'
;MEMLGNLALTMFLLLLGFLFLFNSAECCNEAVCASIVSKCMLMQSCKCELTNSTCCNECLICLGKEYYEECCSCVELCVKANDTRNSLLSHVEEFNGIPDLFNVLAFSDGINYNWHRLTFPVDFDTILSVPKLDKDVKYYLKINGGNRDEAIKERDNVLTVNCTVLFLDQCTSWNKCRQICQSTGASSYRWFHDGCCECIGSTCINYGLNESRCRQCPESRDDIDETFDDDMLDYGDEIGPFDV
;
A
#
# COMPACT_ATOMS: atom_id res chain seq x y z
N MET A 1 -7.93 3.22 56.58
CA MET A 1 -6.98 3.26 55.45
C MET A 1 -6.87 1.92 54.74
N GLU A 2 -6.95 0.79 55.45
CA GLU A 2 -6.85 -0.57 54.86
C GLU A 2 -7.96 -0.90 53.85
N MET A 3 -9.21 -0.51 54.14
CA MET A 3 -10.36 -0.73 53.26
C MET A 3 -10.24 -0.02 51.89
N LEU A 4 -9.57 1.14 51.84
CA LEU A 4 -9.40 1.91 50.60
C LEU A 4 -8.29 1.30 49.72
N GLY A 5 -7.25 0.73 50.33
CA GLY A 5 -6.18 0.02 49.63
C GLY A 5 -6.65 -1.26 48.95
N ASN A 6 -7.54 -2.01 49.61
CA ASN A 6 -8.09 -3.25 49.06
C ASN A 6 -8.98 -2.98 47.83
N LEU A 7 -9.76 -1.89 47.83
CA LEU A 7 -10.60 -1.51 46.69
C LEU A 7 -9.76 -1.09 45.47
N ALA A 8 -8.67 -0.34 45.70
CA ALA A 8 -7.74 0.04 44.65
C ALA A 8 -7.02 -1.17 44.03
N LEU A 9 -6.64 -2.15 44.87
CA LEU A 9 -6.01 -3.39 44.42
C LEU A 9 -6.97 -4.21 43.54
N THR A 10 -8.24 -4.33 43.93
CA THR A 10 -9.24 -5.05 43.13
C THR A 10 -9.49 -4.38 41.79
N MET A 11 -9.53 -3.04 41.75
CA MET A 11 -9.71 -2.31 40.49
C MET A 11 -8.49 -2.46 39.57
N PHE A 12 -7.28 -2.46 40.12
CA PHE A 12 -6.06 -2.68 39.35
C PHE A 12 -5.99 -4.09 38.75
N LEU A 13 -6.39 -5.12 39.50
CA LEU A 13 -6.45 -6.50 39.01
C LEU A 13 -7.51 -6.67 37.90
N LEU A 14 -8.66 -6.01 38.03
CA LEU A 14 -9.68 -6.01 36.98
C LEU A 14 -9.21 -5.28 35.71
N LEU A 15 -8.48 -4.17 35.86
CA LEU A 15 -7.91 -3.41 34.73
C LEU A 15 -6.80 -4.20 34.02
N LEU A 16 -5.95 -4.89 34.77
CA LEU A 16 -4.96 -5.83 34.22
C LEU A 16 -5.65 -6.98 33.48
N GLY A 17 -6.68 -7.60 34.07
CA GLY A 17 -7.46 -8.65 33.44
C GLY A 17 -8.13 -8.19 32.14
N PHE A 18 -8.63 -6.95 32.11
CA PHE A 18 -9.19 -6.35 30.91
C PHE A 18 -8.11 -6.14 29.84
N LEU A 19 -6.96 -5.56 30.19
CA LEU A 19 -5.81 -5.36 29.28
C LEU A 19 -5.26 -6.66 28.68
N PHE A 20 -5.33 -7.79 29.40
CA PHE A 20 -4.98 -9.11 28.87
C PHE A 20 -5.98 -9.62 27.82
N LEU A 21 -7.26 -9.29 27.93
CA LEU A 21 -8.29 -9.69 26.94
C LEU A 21 -8.20 -8.88 25.64
N PHE A 22 -7.70 -7.64 25.67
CA PHE A 22 -7.50 -6.82 24.47
C PHE A 22 -6.21 -7.14 23.69
N ASN A 23 -5.32 -7.98 24.24
CA ASN A 23 -4.06 -8.35 23.59
C ASN A 23 -4.11 -9.66 22.76
N SER A 24 -5.30 -10.24 22.56
CA SER A 24 -5.48 -11.35 21.62
C SER A 24 -5.82 -10.84 20.22
N ALA A 25 -4.85 -10.20 19.57
CA ALA A 25 -4.84 -10.03 18.12
C ALA A 25 -3.59 -10.73 17.56
N GLU A 26 -3.81 -11.58 16.55
CA GLU A 26 -2.84 -12.31 15.72
C GLU A 26 -2.21 -13.62 16.24
N CYS A 27 -3.02 -14.65 16.53
CA CYS A 27 -2.55 -16.05 16.46
C CYS A 27 -3.69 -16.99 16.01
N CYS A 28 -3.36 -17.94 15.12
CA CYS A 28 -4.29 -18.91 14.48
C CYS A 28 -5.19 -19.63 15.50
N ASN A 29 -6.51 -19.72 15.23
CA ASN A 29 -7.43 -20.49 16.07
C ASN A 29 -7.35 -21.99 15.73
N GLU A 30 -6.40 -22.67 16.37
CA GLU A 30 -6.08 -24.08 16.13
C GLU A 30 -7.30 -25.02 16.31
N ALA A 31 -8.28 -24.70 17.15
CA ALA A 31 -9.44 -25.56 17.39
C ALA A 31 -10.38 -25.69 16.17
N VAL A 32 -10.54 -24.63 15.39
CA VAL A 32 -11.36 -24.62 14.16
C VAL A 32 -10.50 -25.05 12.97
N CYS A 33 -9.29 -24.53 12.88
CA CYS A 33 -8.39 -24.78 11.77
C CYS A 33 -7.86 -26.21 11.73
N ALA A 34 -7.58 -26.85 12.88
CA ALA A 34 -6.99 -28.20 12.91
C ALA A 34 -7.87 -29.25 12.21
N SER A 35 -9.19 -29.19 12.36
CA SER A 35 -10.09 -30.20 11.75
C SER A 35 -10.10 -30.10 10.21
N ILE A 36 -10.22 -28.88 9.69
CA ILE A 36 -10.34 -28.61 8.25
C ILE A 36 -8.97 -28.75 7.56
N VAL A 37 -7.92 -28.20 8.16
CA VAL A 37 -6.54 -28.33 7.69
C VAL A 37 -6.10 -29.80 7.71
N SER A 38 -6.37 -30.54 8.80
CA SER A 38 -6.03 -31.98 8.86
C SER A 38 -6.76 -32.77 7.78
N LYS A 39 -8.01 -32.44 7.45
CA LYS A 39 -8.75 -33.08 6.36
C LYS A 39 -8.07 -32.82 5.01
N CYS A 40 -7.72 -31.57 4.71
CA CYS A 40 -7.07 -31.19 3.45
C CYS A 40 -5.63 -31.72 3.32
N MET A 41 -4.89 -31.80 4.42
CA MET A 41 -3.57 -32.43 4.48
C MET A 41 -3.64 -33.94 4.23
N LEU A 42 -4.64 -34.63 4.80
CA LEU A 42 -4.87 -36.06 4.55
C LEU A 42 -5.27 -36.32 3.09
N MET A 43 -6.06 -35.43 2.49
CA MET A 43 -6.40 -35.46 1.06
C MET A 43 -5.22 -35.08 0.13
N GLN A 44 -4.04 -34.79 0.69
CA GLN A 44 -2.81 -34.35 0.01
C GLN A 44 -2.90 -33.00 -0.71
N SER A 45 -4.00 -32.25 -0.59
CA SER A 45 -4.21 -30.97 -1.28
C SER A 45 -3.37 -29.82 -0.71
N CYS A 46 -2.88 -29.92 0.53
CA CYS A 46 -2.10 -28.87 1.20
C CYS A 46 -0.66 -29.28 1.55
N LYS A 47 -0.14 -30.36 0.95
CA LYS A 47 1.23 -30.85 1.20
C LYS A 47 2.23 -30.17 0.26
N CYS A 48 2.37 -28.85 0.36
CA CYS A 48 3.08 -28.01 -0.60
C CYS A 48 4.36 -27.40 -0.02
N GLU A 49 5.36 -27.13 -0.87
CA GLU A 49 6.41 -26.14 -0.61
C GLU A 49 6.01 -24.80 -1.26
N LEU A 50 6.37 -23.65 -0.64
CA LEU A 50 5.96 -22.28 -1.05
C LEU A 50 6.27 -21.91 -2.52
N THR A 51 7.01 -22.74 -3.24
CA THR A 51 7.46 -22.51 -4.62
C THR A 51 6.51 -23.07 -5.68
N ASN A 52 5.50 -23.87 -5.31
CA ASN A 52 4.61 -24.55 -6.26
C ASN A 52 3.21 -23.91 -6.31
N SER A 53 2.96 -23.06 -7.31
CA SER A 53 1.71 -22.31 -7.49
C SER A 53 0.48 -23.18 -7.73
N THR A 54 0.64 -24.37 -8.33
CA THR A 54 -0.47 -25.30 -8.59
C THR A 54 -0.99 -25.93 -7.30
N CYS A 55 -0.07 -26.32 -6.41
CA CYS A 55 -0.40 -26.93 -5.12
C CYS A 55 -1.10 -25.93 -4.17
N CYS A 56 -0.67 -24.66 -4.20
CA CYS A 56 -1.31 -23.59 -3.42
C CYS A 56 -2.78 -23.37 -3.83
N ASN A 57 -3.08 -23.45 -5.13
CA ASN A 57 -4.44 -23.32 -5.65
C ASN A 57 -5.34 -24.50 -5.23
N GLU A 58 -4.82 -25.73 -5.28
CA GLU A 58 -5.56 -26.91 -4.80
C GLU A 58 -5.82 -26.87 -3.29
N CYS A 59 -4.87 -26.34 -2.51
CA CYS A 59 -5.05 -26.14 -1.07
C CYS A 59 -6.14 -25.09 -0.77
N LEU A 60 -6.15 -23.98 -1.51
CA LEU A 60 -7.18 -22.94 -1.39
C LEU A 60 -8.58 -23.47 -1.73
N ILE A 61 -8.71 -24.30 -2.76
CA ILE A 61 -9.98 -24.96 -3.11
C ILE A 61 -10.44 -25.91 -2.00
N CYS A 62 -9.52 -26.65 -1.39
CA CYS A 62 -9.87 -27.59 -0.31
C CYS A 62 -10.29 -26.88 0.99
N LEU A 63 -9.56 -25.83 1.39
CA LEU A 63 -9.88 -25.06 2.61
C LEU A 63 -11.14 -24.22 2.42
N GLY A 64 -11.39 -23.74 1.20
CA GLY A 64 -12.41 -22.73 0.93
C GLY A 64 -11.92 -21.32 1.31
N LYS A 65 -12.46 -20.30 0.64
CA LYS A 65 -12.01 -18.91 0.76
C LYS A 65 -12.06 -18.38 2.20
N GLU A 66 -13.17 -18.65 2.89
CA GLU A 66 -13.43 -18.18 4.26
C GLU A 66 -12.42 -18.75 5.27
N TYR A 67 -12.10 -20.04 5.20
CA TYR A 67 -11.13 -20.67 6.10
C TYR A 67 -9.69 -20.45 5.66
N TYR A 68 -9.42 -20.18 4.37
CA TYR A 68 -8.08 -19.87 3.91
C TYR A 68 -7.54 -18.60 4.58
N GLU A 69 -8.35 -17.54 4.67
CA GLU A 69 -7.94 -16.27 5.30
C GLU A 69 -7.71 -16.42 6.81
N GLU A 70 -8.51 -17.25 7.49
CA GLU A 70 -8.39 -17.47 8.93
C GLU A 70 -7.31 -18.51 9.32
N CYS A 71 -7.09 -19.51 8.48
CA CYS A 71 -6.24 -20.66 8.79
C CYS A 71 -4.92 -20.73 8.00
N CYS A 72 -4.66 -19.85 7.03
CA CYS A 72 -3.42 -19.87 6.25
C CYS A 72 -2.16 -19.77 7.12
N SER A 73 -2.25 -19.12 8.28
CA SER A 73 -1.11 -18.91 9.18
C SER A 73 -0.69 -20.20 9.86
N CYS A 74 -1.63 -21.15 10.04
CA CYS A 74 -1.35 -22.47 10.61
C CYS A 74 -0.55 -23.37 9.65
N VAL A 75 -0.48 -23.03 8.36
CA VAL A 75 0.25 -23.79 7.33
C VAL A 75 1.37 -22.97 6.68
N GLU A 76 1.65 -21.76 7.20
CA GLU A 76 2.63 -20.81 6.65
C GLU A 76 2.39 -20.44 5.17
N LEU A 77 1.16 -20.62 4.68
CA LEU A 77 0.76 -20.34 3.29
C LEU A 77 0.06 -18.98 3.14
N CYS A 78 0.02 -18.16 4.19
CA CYS A 78 -0.53 -16.82 4.05
C CYS A 78 0.27 -16.06 3.00
N VAL A 79 -0.44 -15.46 2.06
CA VAL A 79 0.09 -14.32 1.33
C VAL A 79 0.47 -13.29 2.38
N LYS A 80 1.76 -12.99 2.54
CA LYS A 80 2.20 -11.87 3.39
C LYS A 80 1.40 -10.65 2.94
N ALA A 81 0.64 -10.07 3.86
CA ALA A 81 -0.33 -9.03 3.57
C ALA A 81 0.30 -7.95 2.68
N ASN A 82 -0.22 -7.84 1.45
CA ASN A 82 -0.37 -6.54 0.84
C ASN A 82 -1.52 -5.88 1.61
N ASP A 83 -1.20 -4.85 2.40
CA ASP A 83 -2.15 -4.01 3.12
C ASP A 83 -3.41 -3.75 2.31
N THR A 84 -4.53 -4.33 2.75
CA THR A 84 -5.84 -4.02 2.18
C THR A 84 -6.34 -2.73 2.80
N ARG A 85 -6.00 -1.62 2.17
CA ARG A 85 -6.97 -0.54 1.96
C ARG A 85 -7.11 -0.42 0.46
N ASN A 86 -8.35 -0.34 -0.04
CA ASN A 86 -8.73 -0.10 -1.43
C ASN A 86 -8.17 1.22 -1.99
N SER A 87 -6.85 1.44 -1.96
CA SER A 87 -6.22 2.33 -2.91
C SER A 87 -6.32 1.60 -4.23
N LEU A 88 -7.29 2.01 -5.06
CA LEU A 88 -7.26 1.95 -6.51
C LEU A 88 -6.00 1.24 -7.03
N LEU A 89 -6.15 0.03 -7.56
CA LEU A 89 -5.07 -0.66 -8.30
C LEU A 89 -4.27 0.41 -9.08
N SER A 90 -2.99 0.58 -8.75
CA SER A 90 -2.21 1.68 -9.29
C SER A 90 -1.03 1.11 -10.05
N HIS A 91 -0.80 1.61 -11.25
CA HIS A 91 0.38 1.27 -12.02
C HIS A 91 1.54 2.17 -11.62
N VAL A 92 2.70 1.60 -11.31
CA VAL A 92 3.93 2.33 -10.99
C VAL A 92 5.05 1.89 -11.92
N GLU A 93 5.79 2.86 -12.46
CA GLU A 93 7.03 2.59 -13.20
C GLU A 93 8.11 3.63 -12.81
N GLU A 94 9.35 3.15 -12.73
CA GLU A 94 10.54 3.93 -12.40
C GLU A 94 11.24 4.46 -13.66
N PHE A 95 11.85 5.63 -13.53
CA PHE A 95 12.65 6.28 -14.57
C PHE A 95 14.06 6.56 -14.07
N ASN A 96 15.00 6.72 -15.00
CA ASN A 96 16.23 7.44 -14.72
C ASN A 96 15.94 8.95 -14.75
N GLY A 97 15.39 9.46 -13.64
CA GLY A 97 14.93 10.84 -13.51
C GLY A 97 16.07 11.87 -13.58
N ILE A 98 15.71 13.14 -13.70
CA ILE A 98 16.62 14.29 -13.68
C ILE A 98 16.17 15.19 -12.52
N PRO A 99 16.66 14.96 -11.28
CA PRO A 99 16.15 15.63 -10.08
C PRO A 99 16.17 17.15 -10.16
N ASP A 100 17.22 17.73 -10.77
CA ASP A 100 17.33 19.18 -10.93
C ASP A 100 16.23 19.74 -11.83
N LEU A 101 15.90 19.06 -12.93
CA LEU A 101 14.81 19.45 -13.83
C LEU A 101 13.46 19.34 -13.13
N PHE A 102 13.23 18.24 -12.41
CA PHE A 102 12.01 18.03 -11.63
C PHE A 102 11.82 19.13 -10.59
N ASN A 103 12.86 19.47 -9.84
CA ASN A 103 12.80 20.52 -8.83
C ASN A 103 12.51 21.89 -9.46
N VAL A 104 13.17 22.23 -10.57
CA VAL A 104 12.89 23.50 -11.27
C VAL A 104 11.43 23.56 -11.71
N LEU A 105 10.89 22.50 -12.31
CA LEU A 105 9.51 22.48 -12.78
C LEU A 105 8.50 22.46 -11.62
N ALA A 106 8.81 21.71 -10.57
CA ALA A 106 7.96 21.62 -9.39
C ALA A 106 7.85 22.96 -8.68
N PHE A 107 8.94 23.73 -8.56
CA PHE A 107 9.00 25.00 -7.81
C PHE A 107 9.00 26.26 -8.69
N SER A 108 8.74 26.12 -10.00
CA SER A 108 8.60 27.27 -10.90
C SER A 108 7.27 27.97 -10.68
N ASP A 109 7.29 29.06 -9.91
CA ASP A 109 6.14 29.94 -9.73
C ASP A 109 6.03 30.89 -10.94
N GLY A 110 5.03 30.69 -11.79
CA GLY A 110 4.75 31.59 -12.93
C GLY A 110 4.47 30.92 -14.27
N ILE A 111 4.65 29.59 -14.37
CA ILE A 111 4.20 28.82 -15.54
C ILE A 111 2.91 28.10 -15.16
N ASN A 112 1.84 28.36 -15.90
CA ASN A 112 0.52 27.79 -15.65
C ASN A 112 0.48 26.34 -16.14
N TYR A 113 1.04 25.43 -15.34
CA TYR A 113 0.96 24.00 -15.58
C TYR A 113 -0.36 23.47 -15.02
N ASN A 114 -0.96 22.48 -15.70
CA ASN A 114 -2.18 21.80 -15.24
C ASN A 114 -1.86 20.71 -14.20
N TRP A 115 -1.05 21.04 -13.20
CA TRP A 115 -0.71 20.16 -12.08
C TRP A 115 -0.54 20.96 -10.79
N HIS A 116 -0.64 20.28 -9.66
CA HIS A 116 -0.33 20.85 -8.35
C HIS A 116 0.70 20.01 -7.61
N ARG A 117 1.47 20.68 -6.77
CA ARG A 117 2.58 20.10 -6.01
C ARG A 117 2.14 19.77 -4.59
N LEU A 118 2.52 18.59 -4.10
CA LEU A 118 2.50 18.24 -2.69
C LEU A 118 3.92 17.94 -2.22
N THR A 119 4.32 18.53 -1.10
CA THR A 119 5.62 18.28 -0.49
C THR A 119 5.44 17.94 0.99
N PHE A 120 6.02 16.84 1.44
CA PHE A 120 5.95 16.39 2.82
C PHE A 120 7.28 15.80 3.30
N PRO A 121 7.61 15.91 4.60
CA PRO A 121 8.83 15.36 5.15
C PRO A 121 8.76 13.83 5.21
N VAL A 122 9.88 13.19 4.92
CA VAL A 122 10.05 11.73 4.93
C VAL A 122 11.34 11.40 5.65
N ASP A 123 11.24 10.51 6.64
CA ASP A 123 12.32 10.08 7.51
C ASP A 123 12.96 8.79 6.96
N PHE A 124 14.22 8.87 6.54
CA PHE A 124 15.03 7.74 6.12
C PHE A 124 15.82 7.20 7.30
N ASP A 125 15.62 5.93 7.66
CA ASP A 125 16.55 5.24 8.53
C ASP A 125 17.84 4.96 7.73
N THR A 126 18.93 5.62 8.13
CA THR A 126 20.23 5.57 7.44
C THR A 126 20.85 4.17 7.46
N ILE A 127 20.36 3.26 8.32
CA ILE A 127 20.83 1.89 8.44
C ILE A 127 20.10 0.94 7.47
N LEU A 128 18.85 1.25 7.08
CA LEU A 128 17.97 0.33 6.33
C LEU A 128 17.69 0.78 4.88
N SER A 129 17.92 2.05 4.55
CA SER A 129 17.34 2.66 3.32
C SER A 129 18.34 2.94 2.18
N VAL A 130 19.50 2.29 2.21
CA VAL A 130 20.62 2.51 1.26
C VAL A 130 20.36 2.13 -0.23
N PRO A 131 19.24 1.50 -0.71
CA PRO A 131 19.15 1.21 -2.14
C PRO A 131 18.85 2.42 -3.04
N LYS A 132 18.09 3.42 -2.57
CA LYS A 132 17.56 4.52 -3.42
C LYS A 132 18.33 5.83 -3.33
N LEU A 133 19.25 5.97 -2.39
CA LEU A 133 20.19 7.07 -2.35
C LEU A 133 21.39 6.67 -3.21
N ASP A 134 21.39 7.07 -4.49
CA ASP A 134 22.54 6.86 -5.35
C ASP A 134 23.80 7.45 -4.70
N LYS A 135 24.92 6.73 -4.79
CA LYS A 135 26.18 7.00 -4.08
C LYS A 135 26.80 8.36 -4.41
N ASP A 136 26.27 9.05 -5.43
CA ASP A 136 26.79 10.32 -5.93
C ASP A 136 26.03 11.55 -5.38
N VAL A 137 24.90 11.39 -4.69
CA VAL A 137 24.16 12.54 -4.11
C VAL A 137 24.65 12.80 -2.67
N LYS A 138 25.75 13.54 -2.55
CA LYS A 138 26.26 14.03 -1.26
C LYS A 138 25.38 15.16 -0.73
N TYR A 139 24.39 14.84 0.10
CA TYR A 139 23.70 15.85 0.89
C TYR A 139 24.63 16.39 1.98
N TYR A 140 25.07 17.64 1.86
CA TYR A 140 25.88 18.29 2.88
C TYR A 140 24.97 18.71 4.04
N LEU A 141 25.05 18.00 5.17
CA LEU A 141 24.45 18.41 6.43
C LEU A 141 25.15 19.69 6.90
N LYS A 142 24.55 20.86 6.65
CA LYS A 142 25.00 22.12 7.24
C LYS A 142 24.44 22.21 8.67
N ILE A 143 25.10 21.55 9.60
CA ILE A 143 24.87 21.78 11.04
C ILE A 143 25.42 23.17 11.33
N ASN A 144 24.53 24.15 11.56
CA ASN A 144 24.94 25.45 12.06
C ASN A 144 25.57 25.24 13.45
N GLY A 145 26.89 25.41 13.51
CA GLY A 145 27.67 25.24 14.73
C GLY A 145 27.31 26.28 15.79
N GLY A 146 27.14 25.81 17.03
CA GLY A 146 26.87 26.67 18.17
C GLY A 146 26.64 25.95 19.50
N ASN A 147 27.57 25.07 19.89
CA ASN A 147 27.98 24.73 21.28
C ASN A 147 26.98 24.28 22.37
N ARG A 148 27.32 23.09 22.92
CA ARG A 148 27.17 22.53 24.29
C ARG A 148 25.97 21.62 24.58
N ASP A 149 26.19 20.33 24.32
CA ASP A 149 26.12 19.21 25.27
C ASP A 149 25.11 19.32 26.42
N GLU A 150 23.96 18.66 26.25
CA GLU A 150 23.39 17.63 27.15
C GLU A 150 21.95 17.28 26.71
N ALA A 151 21.84 16.52 25.61
CA ALA A 151 20.69 15.66 25.27
C ALA A 151 21.05 14.72 24.11
N ILE A 152 22.22 14.08 24.18
CA ILE A 152 22.56 12.96 23.28
C ILE A 152 22.03 11.70 23.96
N LYS A 153 20.91 11.19 23.47
CA LYS A 153 20.57 9.76 23.40
C LYS A 153 19.32 9.60 22.52
N GLU A 154 19.47 8.82 21.44
CA GLU A 154 18.40 8.24 20.60
C GLU A 154 17.82 8.98 19.37
N ARG A 155 18.58 9.82 18.64
CA ARG A 155 18.14 10.33 17.31
C ARG A 155 19.20 10.41 16.21
N ASP A 156 20.28 9.63 16.29
CA ASP A 156 21.42 9.79 15.35
C ASP A 156 21.29 9.08 13.98
N ASN A 157 20.19 8.36 13.69
CA ASN A 157 20.10 7.55 12.47
C ASN A 157 18.94 7.89 11.53
N VAL A 158 18.28 9.04 11.69
CA VAL A 158 17.13 9.43 10.86
C VAL A 158 17.47 10.65 10.01
N LEU A 159 17.49 10.48 8.69
CA LEU A 159 17.63 11.56 7.71
C LEU A 159 16.25 11.98 7.19
N THR A 160 15.78 13.15 7.61
CA THR A 160 14.54 13.74 7.08
C THR A 160 14.83 14.49 5.77
N VAL A 161 14.16 14.10 4.68
CA VAL A 161 14.16 14.84 3.41
C VAL A 161 12.74 15.14 2.97
N ASN A 162 12.56 16.14 2.11
CA ASN A 162 11.25 16.47 1.59
C ASN A 162 10.94 15.64 0.33
N CYS A 163 9.94 14.78 0.40
CA CYS A 163 9.37 14.14 -0.78
C CYS A 163 8.45 15.13 -1.49
N THR A 164 8.59 15.25 -2.80
CA THR A 164 7.76 16.12 -3.65
C THR A 164 7.10 15.31 -4.74
N VAL A 165 5.79 15.49 -4.89
CA VAL A 165 4.94 14.82 -5.88
C VAL A 165 4.14 15.87 -6.65
N LEU A 166 4.03 15.71 -7.96
CA LEU A 166 3.19 16.53 -8.84
C LEU A 166 1.96 15.72 -9.24
N PHE A 167 0.79 16.19 -8.86
CA PHE A 167 -0.50 15.62 -9.27
C PHE A 167 -1.04 16.40 -10.46
N LEU A 168 -1.28 15.73 -11.58
CA LEU A 168 -1.97 16.34 -12.70
C LEU A 168 -3.40 16.72 -12.30
N ASP A 169 -3.85 17.90 -12.70
CA ASP A 169 -5.19 18.35 -12.35
C ASP A 169 -6.25 17.57 -13.14
N GLN A 170 -5.96 17.24 -14.40
CA GLN A 170 -6.84 16.48 -15.31
C GLN A 170 -6.49 15.00 -15.33
N CYS A 171 -7.53 14.16 -15.41
CA CYS A 171 -7.34 12.74 -15.64
C CYS A 171 -6.75 12.49 -17.02
N THR A 172 -5.88 11.50 -17.09
CA THR A 172 -5.14 11.17 -18.30
C THR A 172 -5.02 9.66 -18.45
N SER A 173 -4.72 9.21 -19.67
CA SER A 173 -4.37 7.80 -19.89
C SER A 173 -3.01 7.48 -19.28
N TRP A 174 -2.83 6.21 -18.94
CA TRP A 174 -1.58 5.66 -18.42
C TRP A 174 -0.35 6.03 -19.26
N ASN A 175 -0.40 5.85 -20.59
CA ASN A 175 0.70 6.20 -21.49
C ASN A 175 1.02 7.71 -21.49
N LYS A 176 -0.01 8.55 -21.38
CA LYS A 176 0.18 10.01 -21.37
C LYS A 176 0.73 10.48 -20.02
N CYS A 177 0.29 9.87 -18.91
CA CYS A 177 0.85 10.05 -17.59
C CYS A 177 2.37 9.79 -17.60
N ARG A 178 2.77 8.61 -18.10
CA ARG A 178 4.16 8.20 -18.29
C ARG A 178 4.98 9.27 -19.03
N GLN A 179 4.51 9.71 -20.20
CA GLN A 179 5.22 10.69 -21.03
C GLN A 179 5.39 12.05 -20.35
N ILE A 180 4.35 12.52 -19.63
CA ILE A 180 4.41 13.78 -18.89
C ILE A 180 5.43 13.67 -17.76
N CYS A 181 5.36 12.62 -16.95
CA CYS A 181 6.28 12.48 -15.83
C CYS A 181 7.73 12.30 -16.28
N GLN A 182 7.97 11.60 -17.39
CA GLN A 182 9.30 11.52 -18.01
C GLN A 182 9.81 12.90 -18.42
N SER A 183 8.99 13.72 -19.08
CA SER A 183 9.42 15.06 -19.53
C SER A 183 9.61 16.05 -18.38
N THR A 184 8.98 15.81 -17.22
CA THR A 184 9.22 16.60 -16.01
C THR A 184 10.52 16.23 -15.28
N GLY A 185 11.22 15.17 -15.69
CA GLY A 185 12.42 14.69 -14.99
C GLY A 185 12.13 13.93 -13.69
N ALA A 186 10.89 13.49 -13.47
CA ALA A 186 10.52 12.69 -12.31
C ALA A 186 11.31 11.36 -12.26
N SER A 187 11.51 10.82 -11.07
CA SER A 187 12.19 9.53 -10.87
C SER A 187 11.24 8.35 -11.00
N SER A 188 9.93 8.58 -10.87
CA SER A 188 8.89 7.58 -11.12
C SER A 188 7.57 8.28 -11.40
N TYR A 189 6.58 7.51 -11.83
CA TYR A 189 5.19 7.94 -11.85
C TYR A 189 4.30 6.84 -11.30
N ARG A 190 3.12 7.25 -10.85
CA ARG A 190 2.01 6.35 -10.59
C ARG A 190 0.77 6.85 -11.32
N TRP A 191 0.01 5.89 -11.82
CA TRP A 191 -1.27 6.11 -12.45
C TRP A 191 -2.32 5.26 -11.76
N PHE A 192 -3.43 5.87 -11.36
CA PHE A 192 -4.56 5.20 -10.73
C PHE A 192 -5.65 4.89 -11.77
N HIS A 193 -6.45 3.84 -11.57
CA HIS A 193 -7.52 3.49 -12.52
C HIS A 193 -8.67 4.52 -12.63
N ASP A 194 -8.72 5.51 -11.74
CA ASP A 194 -9.59 6.69 -11.89
C ASP A 194 -9.05 7.73 -12.89
N GLY A 195 -7.87 7.48 -13.46
CA GLY A 195 -7.18 8.34 -14.42
C GLY A 195 -6.26 9.38 -13.78
N CYS A 196 -6.15 9.41 -12.44
CA CYS A 196 -5.26 10.30 -11.74
C CYS A 196 -3.79 9.92 -11.98
N CYS A 197 -2.95 10.92 -12.22
CA CYS A 197 -1.53 10.74 -12.52
C CYS A 197 -0.68 11.57 -11.57
N GLU A 198 0.33 10.92 -10.99
CA GLU A 198 1.32 11.56 -10.14
C GLU A 198 2.75 11.33 -10.65
N CYS A 199 3.52 12.41 -10.70
CA CYS A 199 4.94 12.40 -11.03
C CYS A 199 5.75 12.57 -9.73
N ILE A 200 6.61 11.61 -9.43
CA ILE A 200 7.21 11.45 -8.11
C ILE A 200 8.71 11.78 -8.17
N GLY A 201 9.15 12.64 -7.25
CA GLY A 201 10.55 13.03 -7.12
C GLY A 201 11.45 11.92 -6.54
N SER A 202 12.76 12.10 -6.66
CA SER A 202 13.77 11.12 -6.24
C SER A 202 13.84 10.89 -4.72
N THR A 203 13.32 11.81 -3.92
CA THR A 203 13.42 11.81 -2.45
C THR A 203 12.27 11.07 -1.76
N CYS A 204 11.37 10.46 -2.52
CA CYS A 204 10.19 9.79 -1.99
C CYS A 204 10.45 8.31 -1.66
N ILE A 205 10.15 7.90 -0.42
CA ILE A 205 10.11 6.49 -0.02
C ILE A 205 8.82 5.87 -0.59
N ASN A 206 8.91 4.63 -1.08
CA ASN A 206 7.77 3.85 -1.56
C ASN A 206 6.86 4.58 -2.55
N TYR A 207 7.44 5.44 -3.40
CA TYR A 207 6.72 6.18 -4.43
C TYR A 207 5.71 7.20 -3.88
N GLY A 208 5.97 7.74 -2.68
CA GLY A 208 5.12 8.79 -2.08
C GLY A 208 3.83 8.24 -1.45
N LEU A 209 2.78 9.06 -1.45
CA LEU A 209 1.47 8.67 -0.91
C LEU A 209 0.73 7.80 -1.93
N ASN A 210 0.14 6.69 -1.48
CA ASN A 210 -0.69 5.84 -2.34
C ASN A 210 -2.16 6.30 -2.29
N GLU A 211 -2.44 7.50 -2.79
CA GLU A 211 -3.78 8.09 -2.78
C GLU A 211 -3.97 9.01 -4.01
N SER A 212 -5.05 8.83 -4.76
CA SER A 212 -5.36 9.71 -5.88
C SER A 212 -5.85 11.06 -5.37
N ARG A 213 -5.14 12.13 -5.76
CA ARG A 213 -5.42 13.51 -5.29
C ARG A 213 -5.63 14.52 -6.43
N CYS A 214 -5.86 14.03 -7.64
CA CYS A 214 -6.08 14.86 -8.82
C CYS A 214 -7.41 15.64 -8.71
N ARG A 215 -7.39 16.95 -8.98
CA ARG A 215 -8.54 17.83 -8.70
C ARG A 215 -9.77 17.57 -9.56
N GLN A 216 -9.59 17.06 -10.77
CA GLN A 216 -10.66 16.91 -11.77
C GLN A 216 -10.97 15.43 -12.06
N CYS A 217 -10.48 14.52 -11.22
CA CYS A 217 -10.82 13.11 -11.32
C CYS A 217 -11.97 12.74 -10.39
N PRO A 218 -12.84 11.82 -10.83
CA PRO A 218 -13.87 11.29 -9.95
C PRO A 218 -13.18 10.58 -8.78
N GLU A 219 -13.62 10.89 -7.56
CA GLU A 219 -13.31 10.05 -6.40
C GLU A 219 -13.85 8.64 -6.70
N SER A 220 -13.10 7.61 -6.29
CA SER A 220 -13.45 6.21 -6.55
C SER A 220 -14.92 5.96 -6.23
N ARG A 221 -15.66 5.50 -7.23
CA ARG A 221 -17.09 5.19 -7.08
C ARG A 221 -17.24 3.94 -6.22
N ASP A 222 -17.20 4.11 -4.91
CA ASP A 222 -17.57 3.05 -3.97
C ASP A 222 -19.10 2.85 -3.87
N ASP A 223 -19.90 3.54 -4.72
CA ASP A 223 -21.37 3.48 -4.72
C ASP A 223 -22.01 3.05 -6.05
N ILE A 224 -21.30 2.39 -6.97
CA ILE A 224 -22.01 1.64 -8.03
C ILE A 224 -22.27 0.25 -7.48
N ASP A 225 -23.43 0.16 -6.82
CA ASP A 225 -24.18 -1.06 -6.58
C ASP A 225 -23.97 -2.04 -7.74
N GLU A 226 -23.44 -3.21 -7.44
CA GLU A 226 -23.39 -4.35 -8.36
C GLU A 226 -24.83 -4.81 -8.60
N THR A 227 -25.58 -4.07 -9.41
CA THR A 227 -26.75 -4.58 -10.11
C THR A 227 -26.39 -4.73 -11.58
N PHE A 228 -25.45 -5.64 -11.85
CA PHE A 228 -25.45 -6.31 -13.14
C PHE A 228 -26.59 -7.33 -13.06
N ASP A 229 -27.79 -6.91 -13.46
CA ASP A 229 -28.88 -7.83 -13.73
C ASP A 229 -28.41 -8.80 -14.83
N ASP A 230 -28.20 -10.06 -14.46
CA ASP A 230 -27.86 -11.20 -15.32
C ASP A 230 -29.02 -11.61 -16.27
N ASP A 231 -29.95 -10.70 -16.57
CA ASP A 231 -31.18 -10.97 -17.32
C ASP A 231 -31.24 -10.17 -18.63
N MET A 232 -30.29 -10.42 -19.55
CA MET A 232 -30.54 -10.17 -20.97
C MET A 232 -29.84 -11.19 -21.89
N LEU A 233 -30.07 -12.48 -21.62
CA LEU A 233 -29.96 -13.53 -22.64
C LEU A 233 -31.28 -13.58 -23.42
N ASP A 234 -31.46 -12.68 -24.39
CA ASP A 234 -32.57 -12.79 -25.35
C ASP A 234 -32.16 -13.70 -26.51
N TYR A 235 -32.81 -14.86 -26.55
CA TYR A 235 -32.67 -15.92 -27.53
C TYR A 235 -33.55 -15.57 -28.73
N GLY A 236 -32.97 -14.92 -29.75
CA GLY A 236 -33.65 -14.64 -31.02
C GLY A 236 -33.23 -15.58 -32.13
N ASP A 237 -33.76 -16.81 -32.13
CA ASP A 237 -33.83 -17.65 -33.34
C ASP A 237 -34.78 -16.98 -34.34
N GLU A 238 -34.30 -16.65 -35.54
CA GLU A 238 -35.16 -16.71 -36.73
C GLU A 238 -34.33 -17.07 -37.98
N ILE A 239 -34.62 -18.27 -38.49
CA ILE A 239 -34.13 -18.81 -39.75
C ILE A 239 -35.01 -18.29 -40.90
N GLY A 240 -34.37 -17.72 -41.91
CA GLY A 240 -34.73 -17.87 -43.33
C GLY A 240 -35.15 -16.59 -44.08
N PRO A 241 -35.24 -16.62 -45.43
CA PRO A 241 -34.79 -17.64 -46.38
C PRO A 241 -33.72 -17.11 -47.39
N PHE A 242 -33.25 -18.03 -48.22
CA PHE A 242 -32.48 -17.82 -49.45
C PHE A 242 -33.06 -16.76 -50.40
N ASP A 243 -32.17 -16.20 -51.25
CA ASP A 243 -32.34 -15.60 -52.60
C ASP A 243 -31.48 -14.31 -52.67
N VAL A 244 -30.51 -14.07 -53.57
CA VAL A 244 -30.17 -14.51 -54.94
C VAL A 244 -28.65 -14.42 -55.13
#